data_AF-A0A7K0VE58-F1
#
_entry.id   AF-A0A7K0VE58-F1
#
_cell.length_a   1.000
_cell.length_b   1.000
_cell.length_c   1.000
_cell.angle_alpha   90.00
_cell.angle_beta   90.00
_cell.angle_gamma   90.00
#
_symmetry.space_group_name_H-M   'P 1'
#
loop_
_entity.id
_entity.type
_entity.pdbx_description
1 polymer ?
#
loop_
_entity_poly.entity_id
_entity_poly.type
_entity_poly.pdbx_seq_one_letter_code
_entity_poly.pdbx_strand_id
1 'polypeptide(L)'
;PNGETSDISRRHLVRRGESGVITVTGGKLTTYRRMAQDAVDLISDKPCRTTQVALVGAGPAPPALALPARLIRRYGAEAARVASLADEHPQLLEPLTPEIGVRGVELVFAVRCEGARSIDDVLERRTRLSLVPSDLAAAAPRAKEILDEYT
;
A
#
# COMPACT_ATOMS: atom_id res chain seq x y z
N PRO A 1 13.26 -20.63 -34.72
CA PRO A 1 12.25 -19.59 -34.42
C PRO A 1 12.88 -18.51 -33.54
N ASN A 2 13.07 -17.30 -34.09
CA ASN A 2 13.67 -16.16 -33.40
C ASN A 2 12.74 -15.71 -32.27
N GLY A 3 13.07 -16.09 -31.04
CA GLY A 3 12.34 -15.74 -29.83
C GLY A 3 12.69 -14.33 -29.38
N GLU A 4 12.22 -13.32 -30.09
CA GLU A 4 12.26 -11.96 -29.56
C GLU A 4 11.28 -11.87 -28.38
N THR A 5 11.80 -11.56 -27.20
CA THR A 5 11.04 -11.37 -25.96
C THR A 5 9.98 -10.25 -26.06
N SER A 6 10.04 -9.43 -27.10
CA SER A 6 9.07 -8.39 -27.46
C SER A 6 7.73 -8.97 -27.94
N ASP A 7 7.71 -10.18 -28.51
CA ASP A 7 6.54 -10.76 -29.20
C ASP A 7 5.66 -11.64 -28.28
N ILE A 8 6.00 -11.72 -27.00
CA ILE A 8 5.20 -12.42 -26.00
C ILE A 8 3.97 -11.56 -25.67
N SER A 9 2.77 -12.09 -25.94
CA SER A 9 1.49 -11.47 -25.59
C SER A 9 1.46 -11.05 -24.12
N ARG A 10 1.52 -9.75 -23.84
CA ARG A 10 1.45 -9.15 -22.50
C ARG A 10 0.02 -9.12 -21.90
N ARG A 11 -0.92 -9.84 -22.50
CA ARG A 11 -2.28 -10.00 -21.98
C ARG A 11 -2.26 -10.99 -20.83
N HIS A 12 -3.06 -10.73 -19.80
CA HIS A 12 -3.25 -11.69 -18.73
C HIS A 12 -4.07 -12.87 -19.23
N LEU A 13 -3.79 -14.05 -18.68
CA LEU A 13 -4.54 -15.26 -18.92
C LEU A 13 -5.12 -15.74 -17.58
N VAL A 14 -6.43 -15.96 -17.55
CA VAL A 14 -7.13 -16.55 -16.40
C VAL A 14 -7.76 -17.85 -16.85
N ARG A 15 -7.47 -18.95 -16.15
CA ARG A 15 -8.00 -20.28 -16.49
C ARG A 15 -8.34 -21.06 -15.23
N ARG A 16 -9.41 -21.86 -15.30
CA ARG A 16 -9.76 -22.86 -14.29
C ARG A 16 -9.31 -24.24 -14.77
N GLY A 17 -8.47 -24.91 -13.99
CA GLY A 17 -8.04 -26.28 -14.27
C GLY A 17 -9.11 -27.31 -13.89
N GLU A 18 -8.91 -28.57 -14.30
CA GLU A 18 -9.83 -29.68 -14.02
C GLU A 18 -10.04 -29.92 -12.52
N SER A 19 -9.00 -29.67 -11.70
CA SER A 19 -9.08 -29.73 -10.23
C SER A 19 -9.86 -28.56 -9.61
N GLY A 20 -10.32 -27.60 -10.41
CA GLY A 20 -11.03 -26.40 -9.97
C GLY A 20 -10.11 -25.24 -9.56
N VAL A 21 -8.79 -25.41 -9.56
CA VAL A 21 -7.82 -24.33 -9.27
C VAL A 21 -7.87 -23.26 -10.36
N ILE A 22 -7.92 -22.00 -9.95
CA ILE A 22 -7.85 -20.85 -10.87
C ILE A 22 -6.41 -20.34 -10.90
N THR A 23 -5.86 -20.25 -12.11
CA THR A 23 -4.52 -19.73 -12.35
C THR A 23 -4.60 -18.42 -13.13
N VAL A 24 -3.87 -17.41 -12.65
CA VAL A 24 -3.68 -16.13 -13.31
C VAL A 24 -2.22 -16.03 -13.75
N THR A 25 -1.97 -15.87 -15.05
CA THR A 25 -0.63 -15.77 -15.62
C THR A 25 -0.44 -14.42 -16.31
N GLY A 26 0.65 -13.73 -15.97
CA GLY A 26 0.99 -12.42 -16.52
C GLY A 26 0.08 -11.29 -16.04
N GLY A 27 -0.02 -10.25 -16.85
CA GLY A 27 -0.85 -9.08 -16.58
C GLY A 27 -0.12 -7.88 -15.99
N LYS A 28 -0.66 -6.70 -16.23
CA LYS A 28 -0.08 -5.43 -15.81
C LYS A 28 -0.82 -4.91 -14.60
N LEU A 29 -0.16 -4.06 -13.81
CA LEU A 29 -0.82 -3.33 -12.74
C LEU A 29 -2.02 -2.52 -13.27
N THR A 30 -1.94 -2.00 -14.49
CA THR A 30 -3.04 -1.25 -15.13
C THR A 30 -4.27 -2.11 -15.46
N THR A 31 -4.13 -3.44 -15.54
CA THR A 31 -5.24 -4.36 -15.84
C THR A 31 -5.72 -5.15 -14.63
N TYR A 32 -5.13 -4.95 -13.44
CA TYR A 32 -5.34 -5.79 -12.26
C TYR A 32 -6.82 -5.97 -11.88
N ARG A 33 -7.62 -4.90 -11.90
CA ARG A 33 -9.05 -4.96 -11.57
C ARG A 33 -9.81 -5.88 -12.53
N ARG A 34 -9.49 -5.79 -13.83
CA ARG A 34 -10.10 -6.66 -14.84
C ARG A 34 -9.64 -8.10 -14.69
N MET A 35 -8.36 -8.34 -14.38
CA MET A 35 -7.84 -9.68 -14.09
C MET A 35 -8.57 -10.34 -12.92
N ALA A 36 -8.76 -9.58 -11.83
CA ALA A 36 -9.46 -10.05 -10.65
C ALA A 36 -10.94 -10.36 -10.97
N GLN A 37 -11.59 -9.51 -11.77
CA GLN A 37 -12.94 -9.77 -12.26
C GLN A 37 -13.00 -11.07 -13.07
N ASP A 38 -12.14 -11.24 -14.09
CA ASP A 38 -12.13 -12.44 -14.92
C ASP A 38 -11.91 -13.73 -14.09
N ALA A 39 -11.15 -13.65 -12.99
CA ALA A 39 -10.97 -14.77 -12.06
C ALA A 39 -12.22 -15.06 -11.20
N VAL A 40 -12.90 -14.04 -10.69
CA VAL A 40 -14.12 -14.21 -9.89
C VAL A 40 -15.28 -14.70 -10.75
N ASP A 41 -15.38 -14.24 -12.00
CA ASP A 41 -16.43 -14.64 -12.95
C ASP A 41 -16.39 -16.16 -13.27
N LEU A 42 -15.26 -16.86 -13.02
CA LEU A 42 -15.15 -18.32 -13.17
C LEU A 42 -15.80 -19.13 -12.02
N ILE A 43 -16.16 -18.47 -10.92
CA ILE A 43 -16.71 -19.10 -9.70
C ILE A 43 -17.96 -18.40 -9.15
N SER A 44 -18.41 -17.31 -9.78
CA SER A 44 -19.59 -16.58 -9.35
C SER A 44 -20.34 -15.98 -10.53
N ASP A 45 -21.66 -16.17 -10.54
CA ASP A 45 -22.55 -15.53 -11.50
C ASP A 45 -23.02 -14.13 -11.04
N LYS A 46 -22.51 -13.64 -9.89
CA LYS A 46 -22.88 -12.31 -9.37
C LYS A 46 -22.24 -11.22 -10.23
N PRO A 47 -22.97 -10.13 -10.56
CA PRO A 47 -22.40 -9.05 -11.35
C PRO A 47 -21.24 -8.37 -10.61
N CYS A 48 -20.16 -8.09 -11.35
CA CYS A 48 -19.00 -7.40 -10.80
C CYS A 48 -19.34 -5.95 -10.43
N ARG A 49 -18.98 -5.53 -9.21
CA ARG A 49 -19.22 -4.18 -8.70
C ARG A 49 -17.95 -3.33 -8.54
N THR A 50 -16.77 -3.91 -8.80
CA THR A 50 -15.47 -3.29 -8.48
C THR A 50 -15.15 -2.04 -9.32
N THR A 51 -15.91 -1.75 -10.37
CA THR A 51 -15.83 -0.49 -11.11
C THR A 51 -16.42 0.70 -10.34
N GLN A 52 -17.24 0.44 -9.33
CA GLN A 52 -17.95 1.44 -8.53
C GLN A 52 -17.52 1.43 -7.05
N VAL A 53 -16.76 0.42 -6.63
CA VAL A 53 -16.26 0.32 -5.26
C VAL A 53 -15.01 1.19 -5.12
N ALA A 54 -15.10 2.20 -4.26
CA ALA A 54 -13.97 3.02 -3.87
C ALA A 54 -12.93 2.17 -3.11
N LEU A 55 -11.64 2.40 -3.37
CA LEU A 55 -10.56 1.76 -2.60
C LEU A 55 -10.46 2.39 -1.21
N VAL A 56 -9.85 1.67 -0.27
CA VAL A 56 -9.57 2.21 1.08
C VAL A 56 -8.77 3.52 0.96
N GLY A 57 -9.16 4.52 1.74
CA GLY A 57 -8.59 5.87 1.69
C GLY A 57 -9.19 6.78 0.61
N ALA A 58 -10.02 6.26 -0.31
CA ALA A 58 -10.78 7.10 -1.24
C ALA A 58 -12.00 7.72 -0.55
N GLY A 59 -12.29 8.98 -0.87
CA GLY A 59 -13.39 9.72 -0.27
C GLY A 59 -12.99 11.17 0.02
N PRO A 60 -13.88 11.96 0.64
CA PRO A 60 -13.54 13.32 1.05
C PRO A 60 -12.39 13.29 2.06
N ALA A 61 -11.36 14.08 1.79
CA ALA A 61 -10.28 14.28 2.75
C ALA A 61 -10.79 15.04 3.98
N PRO A 62 -10.26 14.76 5.19
CA PRO A 62 -10.52 15.60 6.34
C PRO A 62 -10.00 17.04 6.07
N PRO A 63 -10.57 18.07 6.73
CA PRO A 63 -10.16 19.46 6.53
C PRO A 63 -8.65 19.65 6.74
N ALA A 64 -7.98 20.30 5.78
CA ALA A 64 -6.52 20.40 5.73
C ALA A 64 -5.87 21.12 6.93
N LEU A 65 -6.63 21.95 7.65
CA LEU A 65 -6.13 22.70 8.82
C LEU A 65 -5.94 21.84 10.07
N ALA A 66 -6.42 20.59 10.08
CA ALA A 66 -6.35 19.71 11.25
C ALA A 66 -5.15 18.74 11.24
N LEU A 67 -4.52 18.48 10.08
CA LEU A 67 -3.58 17.36 9.92
C LEU A 67 -2.41 17.72 9.01
N PRO A 68 -1.22 17.10 9.21
CA PRO A 68 -0.12 17.23 8.27
C PRO A 68 -0.55 16.87 6.83
N ALA A 69 -0.31 17.79 5.88
CA ALA A 69 -0.73 17.64 4.47
C ALA A 69 -0.26 16.33 3.82
N ARG A 70 0.88 15.80 4.27
CA ARG A 70 1.42 14.51 3.82
C ARG A 70 0.48 13.34 4.16
N LEU A 71 -0.11 13.31 5.35
CA LEU A 71 -1.02 12.23 5.76
C LEU A 71 -2.26 12.22 4.87
N ILE A 72 -2.82 13.40 4.59
CA ILE A 72 -3.95 13.56 3.66
C ILE A 72 -3.57 13.06 2.26
N ARG A 73 -2.40 13.47 1.75
CA ARG A 73 -1.93 13.03 0.42
C ARG A 73 -1.72 11.51 0.34
N ARG A 74 -1.25 10.87 1.42
CA ARG A 74 -0.87 9.45 1.42
C ARG A 74 -2.05 8.52 1.72
N TYR A 75 -2.91 8.90 2.66
CA TYR A 75 -3.96 8.06 3.24
C TYR A 75 -5.39 8.54 2.90
N GLY A 76 -5.53 9.74 2.33
CA GLY A 76 -6.82 10.28 1.91
C GLY A 76 -7.81 10.36 3.07
N ALA A 77 -8.97 9.72 2.92
CA ALA A 77 -10.02 9.65 3.92
C ALA A 77 -9.57 8.99 5.25
N GLU A 78 -8.55 8.12 5.23
CA GLU A 78 -8.03 7.48 6.44
C GLU A 78 -7.05 8.39 7.23
N ALA A 79 -6.69 9.57 6.71
CA ALA A 79 -5.65 10.40 7.32
C ALA A 79 -5.93 10.77 8.78
N ALA A 80 -7.18 11.03 9.15
CA ALA A 80 -7.57 11.32 10.52
C ALA A 80 -7.34 10.12 11.45
N ARG A 81 -7.69 8.93 10.99
CA ARG A 81 -7.48 7.67 11.73
C ARG A 81 -6.00 7.32 11.86
N VAL A 82 -5.18 7.64 10.86
CA VAL A 82 -3.72 7.49 10.98
C VAL A 82 -3.17 8.46 12.02
N ALA A 83 -3.60 9.72 11.98
CA ALA A 83 -3.14 10.74 12.91
C ALA A 83 -3.55 10.49 14.35
N SER A 84 -4.72 9.88 14.59
CA SER A 84 -5.19 9.57 15.96
C SER A 84 -4.31 8.56 16.70
N LEU A 85 -3.40 7.86 16.01
CA LEU A 85 -2.36 7.06 16.68
C LEU A 85 -1.41 7.90 17.54
N ALA A 86 -1.40 9.21 17.37
CA ALA A 86 -0.61 10.15 18.16
C ALA A 86 -1.41 10.83 19.29
N ASP A 87 -2.68 10.47 19.52
CA ASP A 87 -3.50 11.10 20.57
C ASP A 87 -2.84 10.98 21.96
N GLU A 88 -2.25 9.82 22.25
CA GLU A 88 -1.48 9.56 23.49
C GLU A 88 0.03 9.77 23.31
N HIS A 89 0.50 9.88 22.06
CA HIS A 89 1.92 9.95 21.71
C HIS A 89 2.19 11.03 20.64
N PRO A 90 2.08 12.33 20.99
CA PRO A 90 2.19 13.42 20.03
C PRO A 90 3.49 13.42 19.22
N GLN A 91 4.58 12.91 19.78
CA GLN A 91 5.88 12.75 19.11
C GLN A 91 5.81 11.87 17.86
N LEU A 92 4.82 10.98 17.73
CA LEU A 92 4.62 10.17 16.53
C LEU A 92 4.17 11.00 15.32
N LEU A 93 3.68 12.22 15.54
CA LEU A 93 3.42 13.18 14.48
C LEU A 93 4.69 13.92 14.06
N GLU A 94 5.84 13.77 14.72
CA GLU A 94 7.08 14.40 14.24
C GLU A 94 7.65 13.65 13.03
N PRO A 95 8.31 14.35 12.09
CA PRO A 95 9.05 13.69 11.01
C PRO A 95 10.16 12.80 11.59
N LEU A 96 10.48 11.68 10.92
CA LEU A 96 11.59 10.81 11.34
C LEU A 96 12.93 11.52 11.32
N THR A 97 13.13 12.42 10.36
CA THR A 97 14.28 13.34 10.28
C THR A 97 13.79 14.69 9.73
N PRO A 98 14.54 15.80 9.91
CA PRO A 98 14.16 17.11 9.38
C PRO A 98 13.93 17.14 7.85
N GLU A 99 14.66 16.32 7.11
CA GLU A 99 14.61 16.24 5.64
C GLU A 99 13.54 15.26 5.14
N ILE A 100 13.12 14.31 5.99
CA ILE A 100 12.25 13.19 5.62
C ILE A 100 10.88 13.36 6.24
N GLY A 101 9.89 13.66 5.40
CA GLY A 101 8.52 13.91 5.86
C GLY A 101 7.74 12.70 6.39
N VAL A 102 8.28 11.47 6.33
CA VAL A 102 7.64 10.28 6.94
C VAL A 102 7.53 10.49 8.44
N ARG A 103 6.41 10.12 9.05
CA ARG A 103 6.14 10.30 10.48
C ARG A 103 5.96 8.97 11.20
N GLY A 104 6.16 8.96 12.51
CA GLY A 104 6.01 7.75 13.35
C GLY A 104 4.65 7.08 13.23
N VAL A 105 3.56 7.86 13.17
CA VAL A 105 2.18 7.34 12.99
C VAL A 105 2.03 6.48 11.74
N GLU A 106 2.80 6.75 10.68
CA GLU A 106 2.76 5.97 9.44
C GLU A 106 3.36 4.58 9.61
N LEU A 107 4.44 4.48 10.41
CA LEU A 107 5.11 3.22 10.70
C LEU A 107 4.22 2.32 11.56
N VAL A 108 3.62 2.91 12.60
CA VAL A 108 2.69 2.20 13.50
C VAL A 108 1.45 1.75 12.74
N PHE A 109 0.88 2.62 11.89
CA PHE A 109 -0.27 2.26 11.07
C PHE A 109 0.06 1.15 10.07
N ALA A 110 1.25 1.18 9.46
CA ALA A 110 1.70 0.13 8.54
C ALA A 110 1.67 -1.27 9.19
N VAL A 111 2.15 -1.40 10.43
CA VAL A 111 2.15 -2.67 11.16
C VAL A 111 0.74 -3.04 11.63
N ARG A 112 0.04 -2.12 12.30
CA ARG A 112 -1.25 -2.42 12.96
C ARG A 112 -2.42 -2.55 11.99
N CYS A 113 -2.36 -1.92 10.82
CA CYS A 113 -3.51 -1.78 9.93
C CYS A 113 -3.22 -2.17 8.47
N GLU A 114 -1.99 -2.04 7.98
CA GLU A 114 -1.65 -2.38 6.57
C GLU A 114 -0.99 -3.75 6.39
N GLY A 115 -0.82 -4.49 7.49
CA GLY A 115 -0.29 -5.85 7.50
C GLY A 115 1.21 -5.95 7.29
N ALA A 116 1.97 -4.88 7.56
CA ALA A 116 3.43 -4.95 7.55
C ALA A 116 3.92 -5.93 8.62
N ARG A 117 4.86 -6.82 8.25
CA ARG A 117 5.37 -7.89 9.13
C ARG A 117 6.84 -7.75 9.49
N SER A 118 7.54 -6.80 8.89
CA SER A 118 8.95 -6.51 9.16
C SER A 118 9.23 -5.03 8.93
N ILE A 119 10.34 -4.54 9.50
CA ILE A 119 10.83 -3.20 9.23
C ILE A 119 11.06 -2.98 7.72
N ASP A 120 11.56 -3.98 7.00
CA ASP A 120 11.74 -3.89 5.54
C ASP A 120 10.42 -3.70 4.80
N ASP A 121 9.30 -4.31 5.24
CA ASP A 121 7.98 -4.03 4.65
C ASP A 121 7.60 -2.56 4.80
N VAL A 122 7.78 -2.04 6.01
CA VAL A 122 7.47 -0.64 6.32
C VAL A 122 8.34 0.30 5.49
N LEU A 123 9.65 0.08 5.44
CA LEU A 123 10.61 0.96 4.78
C LEU A 123 10.57 0.84 3.25
N GLU A 124 10.39 -0.35 2.69
CA GLU A 124 10.42 -0.57 1.24
C GLU A 124 9.06 -0.36 0.56
N ARG A 125 7.98 -0.85 1.18
CA ARG A 125 6.68 -0.94 0.49
C ARG A 125 5.69 0.12 0.96
N ARG A 126 5.62 0.39 2.27
CA ARG A 126 4.63 1.33 2.84
C ARG A 126 5.07 2.78 2.76
N THR A 127 6.33 3.05 3.11
CA THR A 127 6.91 4.40 3.10
C THR A 127 7.77 4.68 1.87
N ARG A 128 8.38 3.63 1.29
CA ARG A 128 9.33 3.70 0.15
C ARG A 128 10.62 4.48 0.46
N LEU A 129 11.00 4.57 1.73
CA LEU A 129 12.27 5.19 2.15
C LEU A 129 13.48 4.48 1.54
N SER A 130 13.39 3.18 1.27
CA SER A 130 14.50 2.42 0.67
C SER A 130 14.83 2.82 -0.77
N LEU A 131 13.99 3.61 -1.45
CA LEU A 131 14.27 4.05 -2.83
C LEU A 131 15.46 5.00 -2.91
N VAL A 132 15.78 5.70 -1.83
CA VAL A 132 16.91 6.62 -1.74
C VAL A 132 17.82 6.14 -0.60
N PRO A 133 19.02 5.60 -0.88
CA PRO A 133 19.88 5.01 0.14
C PRO A 133 20.25 5.96 1.28
N SER A 134 20.45 7.25 0.99
CA SER A 134 20.73 8.27 2.02
C SER A 134 19.54 8.48 2.95
N ASP A 135 18.32 8.50 2.41
CA ASP A 135 17.10 8.70 3.20
C ASP A 135 16.85 7.48 4.09
N LEU A 136 17.05 6.27 3.54
CA LEU A 136 16.98 5.03 4.30
C LEU A 136 17.99 5.05 5.47
N ALA A 137 19.25 5.37 5.20
CA ALA A 137 20.30 5.40 6.22
C ALA A 137 19.97 6.42 7.33
N ALA A 138 19.42 7.58 6.98
CA ALA A 138 19.04 8.61 7.94
C ALA A 138 17.81 8.24 8.78
N ALA A 139 16.79 7.64 8.16
CA ALA A 139 15.51 7.34 8.82
C ALA A 139 15.46 6.00 9.56
N ALA A 140 16.25 5.00 9.14
CA ALA A 140 16.16 3.63 9.67
C ALA A 140 16.36 3.51 11.18
N PRO A 141 17.31 4.22 11.84
CA PRO A 141 17.47 4.15 13.29
C PRO A 141 16.21 4.61 14.03
N ARG A 142 15.68 5.79 13.68
CA ARG A 142 14.47 6.33 14.31
C ARG A 142 13.24 5.48 14.01
N ALA A 143 13.14 4.95 12.79
CA ALA A 143 12.07 4.03 12.42
C ALA A 143 12.09 2.75 13.28
N LYS A 144 13.29 2.19 13.52
CA LYS A 144 13.46 1.01 14.37
C LYS A 144 13.04 1.29 15.81
N GLU A 145 13.49 2.40 16.40
CA GLU A 145 13.08 2.79 17.76
C GLU A 145 11.56 2.87 17.90
N ILE A 146 10.89 3.52 16.95
CA ILE A 146 9.43 3.67 16.97
C ILE A 146 8.73 2.32 16.83
N LEU A 147 9.21 1.44 15.95
CA LEU A 147 8.61 0.12 15.80
C LEU A 147 8.81 -0.75 17.04
N ASP A 148 10.00 -0.72 17.64
CA ASP A 148 10.30 -1.48 18.86
C ASP A 148 9.46 -1.00 20.07
N GLU A 149 9.08 0.29 20.12
CA GLU A 149 8.33 0.88 21.23
C GLU A 149 6.80 0.83 21.04
N TYR A 150 6.31 0.99 19.80
CA TYR A 150 4.89 1.24 19.52
C TYR A 150 4.20 0.16 18.69
N THR A 151 4.83 -0.98 18.38
CA THR A 151 4.18 -2.08 17.63
C THR A 151 4.42 -3.45 18.24
#